data_AF-A0A1D1XN45-F1
#
_entry.id   AF-A0A1D1XN45-F1
#
_cell.length_a   1.000
_cell.length_b   1.000
_cell.length_c   1.000
_cell.angle_alpha   90.00
_cell.angle_beta   90.00
_cell.angle_gamma   90.00
#
_symmetry.space_group_name_H-M   'P 1'
#
loop_
_entity.id
_entity.type
_entity.pdbx_description
1 polymer ?
#
loop_
_entity_poly.entity_id
_entity_poly.type
_entity_poly.pdbx_seq_one_letter_code
_entity_poly.pdbx_strand_id
1 'polypeptide(L)'
;MGDMPQEADCSEFVEVDPTGRYGRYNEILGKGASKIVYRAFDEYQGIEVAWNQVKLYDFLQSPEELERLYCEIHLLKTLKHRNIMKFYTSWVDTSKRNINFVTEMFTSGTLRQYREKHRRVNIRAVKHWCRQILRGLLYLHSHDPPVIHRDLKCDNIFINGNQGEVKIGDLGLAAILRKSHAAHCVGTPEFMAP
;
A
#
# COMPACT_ATOMS: atom_id res chain seq x y z
N MET A 1 -25.90 -43.11 -7.20
CA MET A 1 -24.59 -42.59 -7.62
C MET A 1 -24.84 -41.38 -8.51
N GLY A 2 -24.76 -40.18 -7.97
CA GLY A 2 -24.66 -38.96 -8.77
C GLY A 2 -23.26 -38.41 -8.56
N ASP A 3 -22.49 -38.31 -9.63
CA ASP A 3 -21.14 -37.75 -9.61
C ASP A 3 -21.20 -36.33 -9.05
N MET A 4 -20.57 -36.15 -7.88
CA MET A 4 -20.19 -34.84 -7.39
C MET A 4 -19.19 -34.25 -8.41
N PRO A 5 -19.32 -32.97 -8.79
CA PRO A 5 -18.29 -32.33 -9.59
C PRO A 5 -16.98 -32.44 -8.81
N GLN A 6 -15.95 -33.02 -9.44
CA GLN A 6 -14.57 -32.92 -8.95
C GLN A 6 -14.32 -31.46 -8.57
N GLU A 7 -14.03 -31.22 -7.30
CA GLU A 7 -13.57 -29.91 -6.82
C GLU A 7 -12.41 -29.51 -7.72
N ALA A 8 -12.69 -28.55 -8.61
CA ALA A 8 -11.69 -28.02 -9.51
C ALA A 8 -10.60 -27.43 -8.63
N ASP A 9 -9.42 -28.05 -8.67
CA ASP A 9 -8.14 -27.66 -8.09
C ASP A 9 -8.12 -26.15 -7.80
N CYS A 10 -8.46 -25.82 -6.55
CA CYS A 10 -8.87 -24.49 -6.15
C CYS A 10 -7.63 -23.61 -5.96
N SER A 11 -6.90 -23.36 -7.05
CA SER A 11 -5.64 -22.61 -7.14
C SER A 11 -4.92 -22.52 -5.79
N GLU A 12 -4.27 -23.62 -5.40
CA GLU A 12 -3.61 -23.76 -4.11
C GLU A 12 -2.70 -22.55 -3.85
N PHE A 13 -2.89 -21.87 -2.72
CA PHE A 13 -2.09 -20.70 -2.38
C PHE A 13 -0.60 -21.06 -2.44
N VAL A 14 0.20 -20.28 -3.16
CA VAL A 14 1.65 -20.56 -3.29
C VAL A 14 2.41 -20.24 -2.01
N GLU A 15 1.80 -19.46 -1.12
CA GLU A 15 2.33 -19.13 0.19
C GLU A 15 1.19 -18.71 1.12
N VAL A 16 1.30 -19.05 2.40
CA VAL A 16 0.32 -18.71 3.43
C VAL A 16 1.04 -17.97 4.55
N ASP A 17 0.36 -17.00 5.17
CA ASP A 17 0.93 -16.30 6.31
C ASP A 17 1.05 -17.21 7.56
N PRO A 18 1.86 -16.83 8.56
CA PRO A 18 2.08 -17.66 9.76
C PRO A 18 0.80 -17.99 10.55
N THR A 19 -0.26 -17.19 10.41
CA THR A 19 -1.54 -17.44 11.09
C THR A 19 -2.48 -18.36 10.31
N GLY A 20 -2.19 -18.66 9.04
CA GLY A 20 -3.07 -19.44 8.18
C GLY A 20 -4.32 -18.68 7.71
N ARG A 21 -4.32 -17.35 7.75
CA ARG A 21 -5.47 -16.50 7.39
C ARG A 21 -5.37 -15.93 5.98
N TYR A 22 -4.17 -15.57 5.56
CA TYR A 22 -3.92 -14.93 4.28
C TYR A 22 -3.20 -15.89 3.35
N GLY A 23 -3.82 -16.17 2.21
CA GLY A 23 -3.25 -16.98 1.14
C GLY A 23 -2.80 -16.11 -0.03
N ARG A 24 -1.54 -16.27 -0.46
CA ARG A 24 -0.95 -15.54 -1.59
C ARG A 24 -1.04 -16.35 -2.87
N TYR A 25 -1.41 -15.70 -3.97
CA TYR A 25 -1.36 -16.26 -5.31
C TYR A 25 -0.04 -15.94 -6.03
N ASN A 26 0.24 -16.61 -7.15
CA ASN A 26 1.41 -16.32 -7.98
C ASN A 26 1.25 -15.06 -8.85
N GLU A 27 0.09 -14.42 -8.82
CA GLU A 27 -0.23 -13.23 -9.61
C GLU A 27 0.44 -11.98 -9.03
N ILE A 28 1.29 -11.33 -9.84
CA ILE A 28 1.98 -10.09 -9.48
C ILE A 28 1.12 -8.90 -9.92
N LEU A 29 0.75 -8.05 -8.96
CA LEU A 29 0.01 -6.81 -9.19
C LEU A 29 0.94 -5.63 -9.51
N GLY A 30 2.17 -5.66 -8.99
CA GLY A 30 3.15 -4.59 -9.24
C GLY A 30 4.54 -4.96 -8.76
N LYS A 31 5.55 -4.34 -9.40
CA LYS A 31 6.96 -4.41 -8.99
C LYS A 31 7.48 -3.00 -8.78
N GLY A 32 7.71 -2.64 -7.52
CA GLY A 32 8.42 -1.41 -7.16
C GLY A 32 9.93 -1.62 -7.08
N ALA A 33 10.66 -0.56 -6.76
CA ALA A 33 12.11 -0.62 -6.55
C ALA A 33 12.49 -1.57 -5.40
N SER A 34 11.68 -1.58 -4.34
CA SER A 34 12.01 -2.24 -3.07
C SER A 34 11.06 -3.39 -2.73
N LYS A 35 9.92 -3.52 -3.42
CA LYS A 35 8.87 -4.49 -3.08
C LYS A 35 8.16 -5.06 -4.29
N ILE A 36 7.75 -6.32 -4.21
CA ILE A 36 6.85 -6.96 -5.15
C ILE A 36 5.48 -7.11 -4.48
N VAL A 37 4.43 -6.71 -5.18
CA VAL A 37 3.05 -6.79 -4.70
C VAL A 37 2.35 -7.93 -5.43
N TYR A 38 1.84 -8.88 -4.66
CA TYR A 38 1.09 -10.03 -5.15
C TYR A 38 -0.39 -9.91 -4.78
N ARG A 39 -1.23 -10.56 -5.57
CA ARG A 39 -2.62 -10.81 -5.18
C ARG A 39 -2.66 -11.83 -4.06
N ALA A 40 -3.51 -11.60 -3.07
CA ALA A 40 -3.76 -12.50 -1.97
C ALA A 40 -5.23 -12.43 -1.53
N PHE A 41 -5.63 -13.37 -0.69
CA PHE A 41 -6.99 -13.48 -0.17
C PHE A 41 -6.96 -13.57 1.35
N ASP A 42 -7.85 -12.82 2.00
CA ASP A 42 -8.14 -12.94 3.43
C ASP A 42 -9.30 -13.91 3.63
N GLU A 43 -9.00 -15.12 4.10
CA GLU A 43 -9.99 -16.20 4.27
C GLU A 43 -11.03 -15.88 5.34
N TYR A 44 -10.72 -15.00 6.29
CA TYR A 44 -11.66 -14.66 7.37
C TYR A 44 -12.67 -13.60 6.94
N GLN A 45 -12.25 -12.63 6.13
CA GLN A 45 -13.12 -11.55 5.66
C GLN A 45 -13.72 -11.83 4.29
N GLY A 46 -13.19 -12.80 3.54
CA GLY A 46 -13.63 -13.12 2.19
C GLY A 46 -13.31 -12.03 1.18
N ILE A 47 -12.20 -11.30 1.37
CA ILE A 47 -11.82 -10.16 0.52
C ILE A 47 -10.43 -10.35 -0.10
N GLU A 48 -10.23 -9.74 -1.26
CA GLU A 48 -8.92 -9.64 -1.87
C GLU A 48 -8.05 -8.60 -1.15
N VAL A 49 -6.78 -8.94 -1.00
CA VAL A 49 -5.78 -8.10 -0.33
C VAL A 49 -4.48 -8.09 -1.13
N ALA A 50 -3.68 -7.05 -0.90
CA ALA A 50 -2.38 -6.90 -1.53
C ALA A 50 -1.31 -7.45 -0.57
N TRP A 51 -0.58 -8.46 -1.03
CA TRP A 51 0.57 -9.03 -0.31
C TRP A 51 1.85 -8.38 -0.81
N ASN A 52 2.45 -7.54 0.02
CA ASN A 52 3.71 -6.87 -0.28
C ASN A 52 4.84 -7.74 0.28
N GLN A 53 5.74 -8.17 -0.59
CA GLN A 53 6.92 -8.95 -0.23
C GLN A 53 8.19 -8.17 -0.57
N VAL A 54 9.10 -8.16 0.38
CA VAL A 54 10.40 -7.49 0.30
C VAL A 54 11.50 -8.47 0.64
N LYS A 55 12.49 -8.65 -0.24
CA LYS A 55 13.62 -9.55 0.01
C LYS A 55 14.70 -8.81 0.78
N LEU A 56 15.11 -9.34 1.93
CA LEU A 56 16.11 -8.67 2.78
C LEU A 56 17.49 -8.58 2.12
N TYR A 57 17.81 -9.49 1.20
CA TYR A 57 19.08 -9.45 0.45
C TYR A 57 19.24 -8.18 -0.38
N ASP A 58 18.14 -7.60 -0.88
CA ASP A 58 18.18 -6.40 -1.72
C ASP A 58 18.68 -5.17 -0.92
N PHE A 59 18.64 -5.23 0.42
CA PHE A 59 19.01 -4.14 1.34
C PHE A 59 20.39 -4.31 1.97
N LEU A 60 21.14 -5.36 1.60
CA LEU A 60 22.50 -5.57 2.13
C LEU A 60 23.46 -4.45 1.75
N GLN A 61 23.12 -3.62 0.76
CA GLN A 61 23.90 -2.48 0.30
C GLN A 61 23.41 -1.14 0.86
N SER A 62 22.24 -1.09 1.51
CA SER A 62 21.55 0.16 1.87
C SER A 62 20.77 0.04 3.20
N PRO A 63 21.44 0.11 4.36
CA PRO A 63 20.78 0.07 5.67
C PRO A 63 19.68 1.13 5.84
N GLU A 64 19.84 2.28 5.19
CA GLU A 64 18.89 3.39 5.18
C GLU A 64 17.56 3.04 4.50
N GLU A 65 17.59 2.23 3.44
CA GLU A 65 16.37 1.80 2.75
C GLU A 65 15.57 0.79 3.59
N LEU A 66 16.27 -0.06 4.34
CA LEU A 66 15.65 -0.99 5.28
C LEU A 66 14.99 -0.24 6.44
N GLU A 67 15.66 0.78 6.99
CA GLU A 67 15.09 1.64 8.02
C GLU A 67 13.83 2.36 7.53
N ARG A 68 13.85 2.90 6.30
CA ARG A 68 12.68 3.51 5.67
C ARG A 68 11.51 2.53 5.54
N LEU A 69 11.77 1.30 5.13
CA LEU A 69 10.74 0.26 5.04
C LEU A 69 10.13 -0.07 6.41
N TYR A 70 10.96 -0.23 7.45
CA TYR A 70 10.46 -0.47 8.81
C TYR A 70 9.61 0.72 9.31
N CYS A 71 10.05 1.95 9.05
CA CYS A 71 9.29 3.15 9.34
C CYS A 71 7.94 3.17 8.60
N GLU A 72 7.92 2.83 7.30
CA GLU A 72 6.71 2.74 6.49
C GLU A 72 5.70 1.76 7.12
N ILE A 73 6.14 0.53 7.38
CA ILE A 73 5.28 -0.53 7.95
C ILE A 73 4.80 -0.13 9.34
N HIS A 74 5.67 0.42 10.18
CA HIS A 74 5.31 0.84 11.53
C HIS A 74 4.29 1.99 11.52
N LEU A 75 4.49 2.98 10.65
CA LEU A 75 3.55 4.09 10.51
C LEU A 75 2.21 3.62 9.95
N LEU A 76 2.21 2.83 8.86
CA LEU A 76 0.97 2.31 8.28
C LEU A 76 0.13 1.51 9.28
N LYS A 77 0.77 0.77 10.20
CA LYS A 77 0.08 0.04 11.28
C LYS A 77 -0.75 0.93 12.21
N THR A 78 -0.32 2.16 12.46
CA THR A 78 -0.99 3.07 13.41
C THR A 78 -2.12 3.87 12.78
N LEU A 79 -2.13 3.98 11.45
CA LEU A 79 -3.07 4.81 10.71
C LEU A 79 -4.40 4.09 10.44
N LYS A 80 -5.51 4.74 10.79
CA LYS A 80 -6.87 4.26 10.57
C LYS A 80 -7.77 5.39 10.09
N HIS A 81 -7.88 5.53 8.78
CA HIS A 81 -8.75 6.52 8.18
C HIS A 81 -9.23 6.08 6.79
N ARG A 82 -10.47 6.43 6.42
CA ARG A 82 -11.09 5.97 5.16
C ARG A 82 -10.36 6.42 3.90
N ASN A 83 -9.58 7.51 3.96
CA ASN A 83 -8.80 8.04 2.83
C ASN A 83 -7.30 7.78 2.98
N ILE A 84 -6.91 6.86 3.87
CA ILE A 84 -5.55 6.31 3.99
C ILE A 84 -5.64 4.81 3.71
N MET A 85 -4.65 4.27 3.02
CA MET A 85 -4.57 2.84 2.71
C MET A 85 -4.62 2.01 4.00
N LYS A 86 -5.52 1.04 4.05
CA LYS A 86 -5.65 0.18 5.23
C LYS A 86 -4.50 -0.83 5.27
N PHE A 87 -3.85 -0.89 6.42
CA PHE A 87 -2.88 -1.92 6.76
C PHE A 87 -3.56 -3.03 7.56
N TYR A 88 -3.25 -4.30 7.25
CA TYR A 88 -3.81 -5.46 7.93
C TYR A 88 -2.81 -6.11 8.89
N THR A 89 -1.66 -6.56 8.39
CA THR A 89 -0.65 -7.26 9.19
C THR A 89 0.73 -7.22 8.53
N SER A 90 1.79 -7.53 9.29
CA SER A 90 3.12 -7.83 8.75
C SER A 90 3.85 -8.86 9.59
N TRP A 91 4.80 -9.56 8.97
CA TRP A 91 5.71 -10.48 9.64
C TRP A 91 7.03 -10.57 8.87
N VAL A 92 8.02 -11.15 9.54
CA VAL A 92 9.32 -11.47 8.95
C VAL A 92 9.38 -12.97 8.76
N ASP A 93 9.65 -13.42 7.53
CA ASP A 93 9.98 -14.81 7.24
C ASP A 93 11.49 -14.96 7.28
N THR A 94 12.00 -15.51 8.39
CA THR A 94 13.44 -15.74 8.60
C THR A 94 13.99 -16.82 7.69
N SER A 95 13.17 -17.79 7.28
CA SER A 95 13.59 -18.91 6.43
C SER A 95 13.83 -18.45 4.99
N LYS A 96 12.93 -17.64 4.44
CA LYS A 96 13.06 -17.06 3.10
C LYS A 96 13.81 -15.72 3.09
N ARG A 97 14.12 -15.18 4.28
CA ARG A 97 14.73 -13.86 4.49
C ARG A 97 13.94 -12.75 3.81
N ASN A 98 12.63 -12.74 4.03
CA ASN A 98 11.72 -11.74 3.46
C ASN A 98 10.92 -11.03 4.55
N ILE A 99 10.58 -9.77 4.32
CA ILE A 99 9.53 -9.07 5.07
C ILE A 99 8.25 -9.12 4.24
N ASN A 100 7.16 -9.53 4.85
CA ASN A 100 5.83 -9.55 4.22
C ASN A 100 4.88 -8.63 4.99
N PHE A 101 4.03 -7.91 4.26
CA PHE A 101 2.95 -7.14 4.85
C PHE A 101 1.73 -7.05 3.94
N VAL A 102 0.55 -7.07 4.56
CA VAL A 102 -0.75 -7.14 3.89
C VAL A 102 -1.45 -5.79 3.99
N THR A 103 -1.88 -5.28 2.85
CA THR A 103 -2.61 -4.01 2.73
C THR A 103 -3.89 -4.21 1.92
N GLU A 104 -4.73 -3.19 1.92
CA GLU A 104 -5.87 -3.12 1.00
C GLU A 104 -5.42 -3.19 -0.47
N MET A 105 -6.19 -3.95 -1.26
CA MET A 105 -5.96 -4.10 -2.69
C MET A 105 -6.77 -3.08 -3.49
N PHE A 106 -6.17 -2.52 -4.54
CA PHE A 106 -6.83 -1.58 -5.45
C PHE A 106 -6.78 -2.12 -6.88
N THR A 107 -7.91 -2.62 -7.36
CA THR A 107 -8.04 -3.19 -8.71
C THR A 107 -8.00 -2.12 -9.81
N SER A 108 -8.29 -0.86 -9.48
CA SER A 108 -8.24 0.26 -10.44
C SER A 108 -6.89 0.98 -10.49
N GLY A 109 -5.90 0.49 -9.73
CA GLY A 109 -4.55 1.02 -9.71
C GLY A 109 -4.41 2.39 -9.06
N THR A 110 -3.37 3.12 -9.45
CA THR A 110 -3.09 4.47 -8.97
C THR A 110 -3.95 5.51 -9.70
N LEU A 111 -4.10 6.69 -9.11
CA LEU A 111 -4.86 7.79 -9.70
C LEU A 111 -4.22 8.26 -11.01
N ARG A 112 -2.89 8.14 -11.13
CA ARG A 112 -2.17 8.37 -12.40
C ARG A 112 -2.61 7.40 -13.48
N GLN A 113 -2.51 6.09 -13.22
CA GLN A 113 -2.92 5.04 -14.16
C GLN A 113 -4.39 5.17 -14.54
N TYR A 114 -5.25 5.46 -13.55
CA TYR A 114 -6.67 5.65 -13.77
C TYR A 114 -6.97 6.86 -14.67
N ARG A 115 -6.25 7.97 -14.49
CA ARG A 115 -6.36 9.14 -15.35
C ARG A 115 -5.87 8.88 -16.78
N GLU A 116 -4.79 8.11 -16.94
CA GLU A 116 -4.27 7.72 -18.25
C GLU A 116 -5.28 6.84 -19.01
N LYS A 117 -5.92 5.89 -18.31
CA LYS A 117 -7.00 5.04 -18.83
C LYS A 117 -8.26 5.84 -19.17
N HIS A 118 -8.64 6.79 -18.31
CA HIS A 118 -9.86 7.59 -18.46
C HIS A 118 -9.53 9.05 -18.77
N ARG A 119 -9.21 9.35 -20.04
CA ARG A 119 -8.78 10.70 -20.45
C ARG A 119 -9.83 11.80 -20.23
N ARG A 120 -11.12 11.44 -20.28
CA ARG A 120 -12.25 12.38 -20.06
C ARG A 120 -12.83 12.22 -18.67
N VAL A 121 -12.18 12.82 -17.67
CA VAL A 121 -12.75 12.93 -16.31
C VAL A 121 -13.47 14.25 -16.13
N ASN A 122 -14.72 14.21 -15.68
CA ASN A 122 -15.48 15.39 -15.33
C ASN A 122 -14.89 16.11 -14.09
N ILE A 123 -14.88 17.44 -14.10
CA ILE A 123 -14.39 18.27 -12.98
C ILE A 123 -15.05 17.95 -11.64
N ARG A 124 -16.30 17.46 -11.63
CA ARG A 124 -16.98 17.00 -10.40
C ARG A 124 -16.28 15.83 -9.74
N ALA A 125 -15.81 14.85 -10.52
CA ALA A 125 -15.05 13.71 -10.01
C ALA A 125 -13.69 14.15 -9.47
N VAL A 126 -12.98 15.05 -10.17
CA VAL A 126 -11.72 15.63 -9.69
C VAL A 126 -11.91 16.33 -8.34
N LYS A 127 -12.92 17.20 -8.22
CA LYS A 127 -13.27 17.86 -6.94
C LYS A 127 -13.61 16.84 -5.84
N HIS A 128 -14.21 15.72 -6.20
CA HIS A 128 -14.52 14.64 -5.27
C HIS A 128 -13.25 13.97 -4.74
N TRP A 129 -12.32 13.59 -5.62
CA TRP A 129 -11.04 13.01 -5.25
C TRP A 129 -10.17 13.97 -4.43
N CYS A 130 -10.06 15.24 -4.83
CA CYS A 130 -9.30 16.25 -4.08
C CYS A 130 -9.80 16.37 -2.63
N ARG A 131 -11.12 16.37 -2.41
CA ARG A 131 -11.68 16.46 -1.05
C ARG A 131 -11.35 15.24 -0.21
N GLN A 132 -11.31 14.06 -0.81
CA GLN A 132 -10.92 12.83 -0.13
C GLN A 132 -9.43 12.86 0.24
N ILE A 133 -8.55 13.27 -0.67
CA ILE A 133 -7.11 13.45 -0.42
C ILE A 133 -6.89 14.45 0.71
N LEU A 134 -7.54 15.62 0.66
CA LEU A 134 -7.42 16.65 1.71
C LEU A 134 -7.88 16.14 3.08
N ARG A 135 -8.92 15.30 3.15
CA ARG A 135 -9.35 14.66 4.40
C ARG A 135 -8.31 13.68 4.92
N GLY A 136 -7.67 12.90 4.04
CA GLY A 136 -6.55 12.03 4.39
C GLY A 136 -5.36 12.83 4.94
N LEU A 137 -4.97 13.92 4.28
CA LEU A 137 -3.88 14.79 4.73
C LEU A 137 -4.19 15.47 6.07
N LEU A 138 -5.42 15.99 6.25
CA LEU A 138 -5.85 16.56 7.51
C LEU A 138 -5.72 15.53 8.64
N TYR A 139 -6.14 14.29 8.41
CA TYR A 139 -5.97 13.21 9.38
C TYR A 139 -4.49 12.99 9.73
N LEU A 140 -3.59 12.84 8.74
CA LEU A 140 -2.16 12.68 8.99
C LEU A 140 -1.58 13.85 9.81
N HIS A 141 -1.91 15.08 9.42
CA HIS A 141 -1.39 16.29 10.04
C HIS A 141 -1.96 16.54 11.44
N SER A 142 -3.12 15.95 11.78
CA SER A 142 -3.74 16.04 13.10
C SER A 142 -3.16 15.09 14.15
N HIS A 143 -2.24 14.19 13.78
CA HIS A 143 -1.53 13.36 14.76
C HIS A 143 -0.64 14.22 15.66
N ASP A 144 -0.36 13.71 16.86
CA ASP A 144 0.64 14.28 17.75
C ASP A 144 1.70 13.22 18.07
N PRO A 145 2.94 13.38 17.59
CA PRO A 145 3.41 14.39 16.62
C PRO A 145 2.79 14.28 15.20
N PRO A 146 2.71 15.37 14.43
CA PRO A 146 2.17 15.37 13.07
C PRO A 146 2.94 14.44 12.12
N VAL A 147 2.20 13.77 11.24
CA VAL A 147 2.74 12.92 10.19
C VAL A 147 2.75 13.68 8.87
N ILE A 148 3.92 13.86 8.26
CA ILE A 148 4.09 14.51 6.95
C ILE A 148 4.40 13.44 5.91
N HIS A 149 3.59 13.34 4.85
CA HIS A 149 3.75 12.32 3.80
C HIS A 149 5.06 12.46 3.00
N ARG A 150 5.48 13.70 2.70
CA ARG A 150 6.67 14.10 1.91
C ARG A 150 6.77 13.64 0.44
N ASP A 151 6.03 12.61 0.03
CA ASP A 151 5.98 12.17 -1.39
C ASP A 151 4.54 12.05 -1.93
N LEU A 152 3.72 13.09 -1.74
CA LEU A 152 2.34 13.07 -2.23
C LEU A 152 2.30 13.35 -3.75
N LYS A 153 1.93 12.33 -4.52
CA LYS A 153 1.77 12.37 -5.98
C LYS A 153 0.68 11.41 -6.43
N CYS A 154 0.23 11.53 -7.69
CA CYS A 154 -0.80 10.67 -8.25
C CYS A 154 -0.42 9.18 -8.31
N ASP A 155 0.88 8.85 -8.30
CA ASP A 155 1.38 7.48 -8.22
C ASP A 155 1.16 6.86 -6.82
N ASN A 156 1.08 7.69 -5.78
CA ASN A 156 0.91 7.25 -4.38
C ASN A 156 -0.54 7.42 -3.88
N ILE A 157 -1.46 7.78 -4.78
CA ILE A 157 -2.90 7.84 -4.50
C ILE A 157 -3.56 6.69 -5.25
N PHE A 158 -4.23 5.81 -4.54
CA PHE A 158 -4.90 4.64 -5.10
C PHE A 158 -6.40 4.89 -5.23
N ILE A 159 -7.04 4.26 -6.21
CA ILE A 159 -8.46 4.45 -6.50
C ILE A 159 -9.22 3.12 -6.50
N ASN A 160 -10.42 3.13 -5.92
CA ASN A 160 -11.46 2.14 -6.16
C ASN A 160 -12.44 2.73 -7.18
N GLY A 161 -12.26 2.37 -8.46
CA GLY A 161 -13.00 2.95 -9.58
C GLY A 161 -14.51 2.70 -9.54
N ASN A 162 -14.95 1.60 -8.91
CA ASN A 162 -16.36 1.27 -8.77
C ASN A 162 -17.10 2.20 -7.80
N GLN A 163 -16.39 2.70 -6.78
CA GLN A 163 -16.96 3.57 -5.75
C GLN A 163 -16.51 5.03 -5.87
N GLY A 164 -15.52 5.32 -6.74
CA GLY A 164 -14.92 6.64 -6.86
C GLY A 164 -14.14 7.07 -5.60
N GLU A 165 -13.72 6.11 -4.79
CA GLU A 165 -12.98 6.33 -3.54
C GLU A 165 -11.48 6.38 -3.79
N VAL A 166 -10.80 7.34 -3.17
CA VAL A 166 -9.34 7.46 -3.24
C VAL A 166 -8.72 7.37 -1.85
N LYS A 167 -7.57 6.71 -1.79
CA LYS A 167 -6.80 6.52 -0.56
C LYS A 167 -5.33 6.85 -0.80
N ILE A 168 -4.74 7.56 0.15
CA ILE A 168 -3.31 7.86 0.15
C ILE A 168 -2.57 6.61 0.63
N GLY A 169 -1.59 6.17 -0.14
CA GLY A 169 -0.68 5.08 0.19
C GLY A 169 0.78 5.51 0.06
N ASP A 170 1.68 4.54 0.18
CA ASP A 170 3.14 4.73 0.09
C ASP A 170 3.70 5.84 1.00
N LEU A 171 3.90 5.47 2.27
CA LEU A 171 4.46 6.33 3.30
C LEU A 171 5.96 6.08 3.50
N GLY A 172 6.66 5.51 2.51
CA GLY A 172 8.09 5.17 2.60
C GLY A 172 9.00 6.38 2.85
N LEU A 173 8.50 7.56 2.49
CA LEU A 173 9.15 8.84 2.75
C LEU A 173 8.44 9.64 3.84
N ALA A 174 7.48 9.12 4.57
CA ALA A 174 6.81 9.90 5.61
C ALA A 174 7.77 10.25 6.76
N ALA A 175 7.56 11.41 7.39
CA ALA A 175 8.26 11.82 8.60
C ALA A 175 7.27 12.11 9.72
N ILE A 176 7.62 11.65 10.91
CA ILE A 176 7.00 12.09 12.15
C ILE A 176 7.74 13.34 12.61
N LEU A 177 7.07 14.49 12.60
CA LEU A 177 7.68 15.77 12.95
C LEU A 177 7.87 15.87 14.47
N ARG A 178 8.98 15.34 14.97
CA ARG A 178 9.50 15.71 16.30
C ARG A 178 10.25 17.03 16.16
N LYS A 179 10.24 17.89 17.19
CA LYS A 179 10.79 19.27 17.20
C LYS A 179 12.29 19.43 16.84
N SER A 180 12.97 18.40 16.33
CA SER A 180 14.37 18.42 15.92
C SER A 180 14.52 18.48 14.40
N HIS A 181 15.07 19.59 13.92
CA HIS A 181 15.39 19.89 12.53
C HIS A 181 16.41 18.92 11.92
N ALA A 182 15.96 18.03 11.04
CA ALA A 182 16.81 17.43 10.01
C ALA A 182 16.00 17.34 8.71
N ALA A 183 16.07 18.41 7.91
CA ALA A 183 15.50 18.42 6.57
C ALA A 183 16.47 17.70 5.62
N HIS A 184 16.30 16.38 5.48
CA HIS A 184 16.84 15.70 4.30
C HIS A 184 15.92 15.99 3.11
N CYS A 185 16.49 16.49 2.02
CA CYS A 185 15.75 16.77 0.79
C CYS A 185 15.38 15.43 0.14
N VAL A 186 14.13 14.99 0.31
CA VAL A 186 13.63 13.73 -0.25
C VAL A 186 12.23 13.95 -0.80
N GLY A 187 11.94 13.37 -1.96
CA GLY A 187 10.66 13.49 -2.66
C GLY A 187 10.82 13.48 -4.17
N THR A 188 9.69 13.49 -4.87
CA THR A 188 9.66 13.60 -6.33
C THR A 188 9.76 15.10 -6.73
N PRO A 189 10.80 15.54 -7.45
CA PRO A 189 11.13 16.96 -7.63
C PRO A 189 9.97 17.84 -8.12
N GLU A 190 9.12 17.31 -8.99
CA GLU A 190 7.97 18.02 -9.58
C GLU A 190 6.87 18.35 -8.57
N PHE A 191 6.89 17.73 -7.38
CA PHE A 191 5.88 17.89 -6.33
C PHE A 191 6.44 18.50 -5.03
N MET A 192 7.73 18.87 -5.01
CA MET A 192 8.38 19.42 -3.82
C MET A 192 8.05 20.91 -3.65
N ALA A 193 7.75 21.31 -2.41
CA ALA A 193 7.65 22.72 -2.03
C ALA A 193 9.06 23.38 -2.05
N PRO A 194 9.15 24.70 -2.32
CA PRO A 194 10.43 25.43 -2.37
C PRO A 194 11.15 25.50 -1.02
#